data_AF-A0A535UXJ9-F1
#
_entry.id   AF-A0A535UXJ9-F1
#
_cell.length_a   1.000
_cell.length_b   1.000
_cell.length_c   1.000
_cell.angle_alpha   90.00
_cell.angle_beta   90.00
_cell.angle_gamma   90.00
#
_symmetry.space_group_name_H-M   'P 1'
#
loop_
_entity.id
_entity.type
_entity.pdbx_description
1 polymer ?
#
loop_
_entity_poly.entity_id
_entity_poly.type
_entity_poly.pdbx_seq_one_letter_code
_entity_poly.pdbx_strand_id
1 'polypeptide(L)'
;MASRVNDRLVADMAARLRDGGLRFGPHNLYYAVCAVLEGPDVKPGAGLIVLGVVLLVVTLVVGILAASFFIWPLLPVGMAVTGFGLRARRQARVLPTTRALALGYEEFVDGVVAPRRGTELLEGMVEAAPSPEAAPGASSEALVVCDRPETATVLAANRAAGGLAVEVAAEEEAGGSVAGRRVLAVHDADPRGCALPLRLRAAGAAEVVDLGLRPGHIHGRRIPIIEGAPVLVPADLSRLLSAEEIVWLADGRRVELAVLPPRELVDAVAAALAEGAPVREVPGVEGVRLSRVNPVAGGT
;
A
#
# COMPACT_ATOMS: atom_id res chain seq x y z
N MET A 1 -13.56 -19.16 8.34
CA MET A 1 -13.37 -18.94 6.88
C MET A 1 -11.97 -19.36 6.40
N ALA A 2 -11.08 -19.77 7.31
CA ALA A 2 -9.75 -20.30 7.04
C ALA A 2 -9.69 -21.45 6.00
N SER A 3 -10.78 -22.21 5.79
CA SER A 3 -10.84 -23.27 4.78
C SER A 3 -10.70 -22.81 3.33
N ARG A 4 -10.79 -21.50 3.05
CA ARG A 4 -10.51 -20.92 1.72
C ARG A 4 -9.03 -20.53 1.53
N VAL A 5 -8.25 -20.44 2.60
CA VAL A 5 -6.81 -20.17 2.53
C VAL A 5 -6.10 -21.50 2.39
N ASN A 6 -5.65 -21.82 1.18
CA ASN A 6 -4.85 -23.02 0.92
C ASN A 6 -3.35 -22.68 0.84
N ASP A 7 -2.50 -23.70 0.96
CA ASP A 7 -1.04 -23.55 0.97
C ASP A 7 -0.52 -22.89 -0.31
N ARG A 8 -1.19 -23.14 -1.44
CA ARG A 8 -0.83 -22.52 -2.72
C ARG A 8 -1.01 -21.00 -2.69
N LEU A 9 -2.13 -20.51 -2.18
CA LEU A 9 -2.38 -19.08 -2.04
C LEU A 9 -1.35 -18.43 -1.10
N VAL A 10 -1.07 -19.08 0.03
CA VAL A 10 -0.06 -18.60 0.99
C VAL A 10 1.32 -18.53 0.34
N ALA A 11 1.76 -19.59 -0.32
CA ALA A 11 3.04 -19.65 -1.02
C ALA A 11 3.14 -18.59 -2.13
N ASP A 12 2.09 -18.44 -2.94
CA ASP A 12 2.05 -17.45 -4.03
C ASP A 12 2.17 -16.01 -3.47
N MET A 13 1.50 -15.70 -2.36
CA MET A 13 1.57 -14.37 -1.74
C MET A 13 2.91 -14.14 -1.03
N ALA A 14 3.41 -15.12 -0.30
CA ALA A 14 4.74 -15.05 0.32
C ALA A 14 5.82 -14.82 -0.74
N ALA A 15 5.79 -15.56 -1.85
CA ALA A 15 6.74 -15.40 -2.95
C ALA A 15 6.71 -13.98 -3.56
N ARG A 16 5.52 -13.38 -3.72
CA ARG A 16 5.38 -11.99 -4.20
C ARG A 16 5.92 -10.97 -3.21
N LEU A 17 5.66 -11.16 -1.91
CA LEU A 17 6.16 -10.25 -0.87
C LEU A 17 7.68 -10.30 -0.74
N ARG A 18 8.30 -11.43 -1.13
CA ARG A 18 9.75 -11.62 -1.17
C ARG A 18 10.42 -11.12 -2.44
N ASP A 19 9.69 -10.48 -3.36
CA ASP A 19 10.27 -10.04 -4.62
C ASP A 19 11.54 -9.21 -4.38
N GLY A 20 12.66 -9.61 -4.99
CA GLY A 20 13.98 -9.00 -4.76
C GLY A 20 14.71 -9.48 -3.51
N GLY A 21 14.31 -10.61 -2.92
CA GLY A 21 14.90 -11.17 -1.70
C GLY A 21 14.44 -10.48 -0.42
N LEU A 22 13.39 -9.65 -0.50
CA LEU A 22 12.86 -8.91 0.63
C LEU A 22 12.21 -9.84 1.67
N ARG A 23 12.17 -9.36 2.90
CA ARG A 23 11.51 -9.98 4.05
C ARG A 23 10.16 -9.31 4.28
N PHE A 24 9.22 -10.05 4.85
CA PHE A 24 7.86 -9.54 5.09
C PHE A 24 7.35 -9.99 6.46
N GLY A 25 6.40 -9.26 7.04
CA GLY A 25 5.79 -9.61 8.32
C GLY A 25 4.47 -10.37 8.18
N PRO A 26 3.92 -10.93 9.28
CA PRO A 26 2.61 -11.58 9.28
C PRO A 26 1.48 -10.65 8.80
N HIS A 27 1.48 -9.38 9.19
CA HIS A 27 0.50 -8.39 8.71
C HIS A 27 0.56 -8.18 7.20
N ASN A 28 1.76 -8.16 6.59
CA ASN A 28 1.89 -8.04 5.13
C ASN A 28 1.25 -9.24 4.42
N LEU A 29 1.51 -10.45 4.92
CA LEU A 29 0.94 -11.67 4.37
C LEU A 29 -0.59 -11.71 4.54
N TYR A 30 -1.08 -11.31 5.72
CA TYR A 30 -2.51 -11.20 6.01
C TYR A 30 -3.22 -10.31 4.99
N TYR A 31 -2.75 -9.09 4.79
CA TYR A 31 -3.36 -8.17 3.84
C TYR A 31 -3.22 -8.63 2.39
N ALA A 32 -2.09 -9.23 2.01
CA ALA A 32 -1.91 -9.78 0.67
C ALA A 32 -2.91 -10.93 0.38
N VAL A 33 -3.13 -11.82 1.35
CA VAL A 33 -4.09 -12.92 1.23
C VAL A 33 -5.52 -12.38 1.19
N CYS A 34 -5.90 -11.47 2.10
CA CYS A 34 -7.22 -10.83 2.11
C CYS A 34 -7.52 -10.12 0.79
N ALA A 35 -6.54 -9.38 0.24
CA ALA A 35 -6.71 -8.69 -1.04
C ALA A 35 -7.04 -9.65 -2.20
N VAL A 36 -6.53 -10.88 -2.18
CA VAL A 36 -6.87 -11.90 -3.19
C VAL A 36 -8.24 -12.52 -2.91
N LEU A 37 -8.55 -12.86 -1.66
CA LEU A 37 -9.83 -13.46 -1.28
C LEU A 37 -11.02 -12.51 -1.50
N GLU A 38 -10.79 -11.21 -1.35
CA GLU A 38 -11.78 -10.14 -1.52
C GLU A 38 -11.72 -9.47 -2.90
N GLY A 39 -10.81 -9.97 -3.76
CA GLY A 39 -10.69 -9.55 -5.14
C GLY A 39 -12.06 -9.57 -5.81
N PRO A 40 -12.41 -8.56 -6.63
CA PRO A 40 -13.71 -8.50 -7.25
C PRO A 40 -13.96 -9.80 -8.01
N ASP A 41 -15.07 -10.46 -7.67
CA ASP A 41 -15.63 -11.52 -8.49
C ASP A 41 -15.70 -10.96 -9.92
N VAL A 42 -14.97 -11.58 -10.84
CA VAL A 42 -14.64 -10.95 -12.14
C VAL A 42 -15.86 -11.01 -13.06
N LYS A 43 -16.97 -10.32 -12.75
CA LYS A 43 -18.20 -10.27 -13.58
C LYS A 43 -18.92 -8.93 -13.35
N PRO A 44 -19.52 -8.23 -14.36
CA PRO A 44 -19.81 -8.55 -15.77
C PRO A 44 -19.17 -7.55 -16.79
N GLY A 45 -18.34 -6.60 -16.35
CA GLY A 45 -17.87 -5.49 -17.18
C GLY A 45 -16.99 -5.92 -18.37
N ALA A 46 -16.14 -6.95 -18.20
CA ALA A 46 -15.34 -7.50 -19.30
C ALA A 46 -16.21 -8.21 -20.35
N GLY A 47 -17.21 -8.98 -19.90
CA GLY A 47 -18.18 -9.64 -20.79
C GLY A 47 -19.02 -8.64 -21.58
N LEU A 48 -19.44 -7.53 -20.96
CA LEU A 48 -20.16 -6.45 -21.64
C LEU A 48 -19.29 -5.69 -22.65
N ILE A 49 -18.01 -5.46 -22.34
CA ILE A 49 -17.08 -4.85 -23.31
C ILE A 49 -16.87 -5.77 -24.51
N VAL A 50 -16.63 -7.06 -24.28
CA VAL A 50 -16.44 -8.05 -25.36
C VAL A 50 -17.72 -8.17 -26.21
N LEU A 51 -18.89 -8.28 -25.57
CA LEU A 51 -20.18 -8.34 -26.28
C LEU A 51 -20.45 -7.07 -27.11
N GLY A 52 -20.17 -5.90 -26.56
CA GLY A 52 -20.32 -4.62 -27.25
C GLY A 52 -19.39 -4.50 -28.46
N VAL A 53 -18.13 -4.91 -28.34
CA VAL A 53 -17.17 -4.93 -29.46
C VAL A 53 -17.60 -5.93 -30.53
N VAL A 54 -18.06 -7.12 -30.16
CA VAL A 54 -18.57 -8.12 -31.11
C VAL A 54 -19.78 -7.58 -31.88
N LEU A 55 -20.73 -6.93 -31.21
CA LEU A 55 -21.88 -6.30 -31.85
C LEU A 55 -21.46 -5.23 -32.87
N LEU A 56 -20.46 -4.40 -32.53
CA LEU A 56 -19.93 -3.38 -33.43
C LEU A 56 -19.27 -4.00 -34.67
N VAL A 57 -18.42 -5.02 -34.48
CA VAL A 57 -17.73 -5.69 -35.58
C VAL A 57 -18.72 -6.40 -36.51
N VAL A 58 -19.69 -7.14 -35.95
CA VAL A 58 -20.72 -7.82 -36.75
C VAL A 58 -21.57 -6.83 -37.53
N THR A 59 -21.99 -5.74 -36.88
CA THR A 59 -22.79 -4.69 -37.55
C THR A 59 -22.01 -4.05 -38.68
N LEU A 60 -20.73 -3.75 -38.48
CA LEU A 60 -19.88 -3.12 -39.49
C LEU A 60 -19.60 -4.06 -40.67
N VAL A 61 -19.19 -5.31 -40.39
CA VAL A 61 -18.83 -6.29 -41.42
C VAL A 61 -20.05 -6.70 -42.24
N VAL A 62 -21.17 -7.04 -41.60
CA VAL A 62 -22.39 -7.47 -42.31
C VAL A 62 -23.09 -6.29 -42.97
N GLY A 63 -23.10 -5.10 -42.34
CA GLY A 63 -23.66 -3.89 -42.92
C GLY A 63 -22.96 -3.47 -44.21
N ILE A 64 -21.63 -3.59 -44.27
CA ILE A 64 -20.82 -3.28 -45.46
C ILE A 64 -20.95 -4.37 -46.53
N LEU A 65 -20.83 -5.66 -46.15
CA LEU A 65 -20.81 -6.76 -47.12
C LEU A 65 -22.19 -7.06 -47.72
N ALA A 66 -23.25 -7.00 -46.91
CA ALA A 66 -24.59 -7.41 -47.32
C ALA A 66 -25.51 -6.24 -47.71
N ALA A 67 -24.99 -5.00 -47.73
CA ALA A 67 -25.74 -3.76 -47.98
C ALA A 67 -27.08 -3.67 -47.21
N SER A 68 -27.13 -4.31 -46.04
CA SER A 68 -28.38 -4.55 -45.31
C SER A 68 -28.69 -3.38 -44.37
N PHE A 69 -29.67 -2.56 -44.78
CA PHE A 69 -30.14 -1.42 -43.98
C PHE A 69 -30.68 -1.82 -42.60
N PHE A 70 -31.16 -3.05 -42.44
CA PHE A 70 -31.79 -3.55 -41.21
C PHE A 70 -30.83 -3.74 -40.03
N ILE A 71 -29.52 -3.78 -40.25
CA ILE A 71 -28.52 -4.12 -39.21
C ILE A 71 -27.92 -2.85 -38.59
N TRP A 72 -27.99 -1.70 -39.29
CA TRP A 72 -27.50 -0.41 -38.81
C TRP A 72 -28.02 0.04 -37.43
N PRO A 73 -29.27 -0.26 -37.02
CA PRO A 73 -29.73 0.04 -35.66
C PRO A 73 -28.97 -0.69 -34.54
N LEU A 74 -28.21 -1.75 -34.83
CA LEU A 74 -27.37 -2.44 -33.83
C LEU A 74 -26.10 -1.66 -33.49
N LEU A 75 -25.70 -0.69 -34.32
CA LEU A 75 -24.50 0.13 -34.09
C LEU A 75 -24.63 1.00 -32.82
N PRO A 76 -25.71 1.78 -32.61
CA PRO A 76 -25.90 2.51 -31.35
C PRO A 76 -26.07 1.57 -30.15
N VAL A 77 -26.63 0.37 -30.33
CA VAL A 77 -26.73 -0.64 -29.27
C VAL A 77 -25.35 -1.13 -28.85
N GLY A 78 -24.49 -1.48 -29.82
CA GLY A 78 -23.09 -1.86 -29.58
C GLY A 78 -22.28 -0.75 -28.88
N MET A 79 -22.47 0.50 -29.31
CA MET A 79 -21.84 1.67 -28.64
C MET A 79 -22.33 1.84 -27.20
N ALA A 80 -23.64 1.73 -26.96
CA ALA A 80 -24.22 1.86 -25.63
C ALA A 80 -23.75 0.76 -24.67
N VAL A 81 -23.73 -0.51 -25.12
CA VAL A 81 -23.25 -1.65 -24.33
C VAL A 81 -21.76 -1.52 -24.02
N THR A 82 -20.94 -1.12 -25.00
CA THR A 82 -19.51 -0.87 -24.79
C THR A 82 -19.29 0.29 -23.82
N GLY A 83 -20.03 1.39 -23.98
CA GLY A 83 -19.98 2.56 -23.10
C GLY A 83 -20.39 2.22 -21.67
N PHE A 84 -21.43 1.41 -21.49
CA PHE A 84 -21.86 0.91 -20.18
C PHE A 84 -20.81 0.00 -19.55
N GLY A 85 -20.20 -0.90 -20.32
CA GLY A 85 -19.10 -1.75 -19.86
C GLY A 85 -17.87 -0.95 -19.44
N LEU A 86 -17.48 0.07 -20.21
CA LEU A 86 -16.40 1.00 -19.87
C LEU A 86 -16.74 1.85 -18.64
N ARG A 87 -17.97 2.33 -18.52
CA ARG A 87 -18.45 3.10 -17.36
C ARG A 87 -18.52 2.25 -16.11
N ALA A 88 -19.04 1.03 -16.18
CA ALA A 88 -19.04 0.07 -15.08
C ALA A 88 -17.60 -0.28 -14.66
N ARG A 89 -16.68 -0.44 -15.62
CA ARG A 89 -15.25 -0.65 -15.34
C ARG A 89 -14.58 0.58 -14.70
N ARG A 90 -14.96 1.79 -15.12
CA ARG A 90 -14.49 3.05 -14.50
C ARG A 90 -15.10 3.24 -13.10
N GLN A 91 -16.39 3.03 -12.91
CA GLN A 91 -17.06 3.13 -11.61
C GLN A 91 -16.53 2.08 -10.63
N ALA A 92 -16.28 0.84 -11.08
CA ALA A 92 -15.60 -0.16 -10.28
C ALA A 92 -14.16 0.22 -9.90
N ARG A 93 -13.54 1.19 -10.57
CA ARG A 93 -12.25 1.80 -10.18
C ARG A 93 -12.41 2.99 -9.23
N VAL A 94 -13.59 3.62 -9.16
CA VAL A 94 -13.84 4.84 -8.38
C VAL A 94 -14.59 4.56 -7.07
N LEU A 95 -15.35 3.48 -6.95
CA LEU A 95 -16.00 3.16 -5.67
C LEU A 95 -14.95 2.87 -4.58
N PRO A 96 -15.03 3.53 -3.41
CA PRO A 96 -14.22 3.19 -2.25
C PRO A 96 -14.43 1.72 -1.92
N THR A 97 -13.35 0.93 -1.94
CA THR A 97 -13.39 -0.47 -1.51
C THR A 97 -13.19 -0.56 0.00
N THR A 98 -13.99 0.18 0.77
CA THR A 98 -14.17 -0.13 2.20
C THR A 98 -14.90 -1.48 2.25
N ARG A 99 -14.13 -2.56 2.28
CA ARG A 99 -14.66 -3.92 2.36
C ARG A 99 -14.22 -4.51 3.68
N ALA A 100 -15.17 -5.13 4.37
CA ALA A 100 -14.88 -5.88 5.58
C ALA A 100 -13.90 -7.00 5.23
N LEU A 101 -12.82 -7.10 6.02
CA LEU A 101 -11.80 -8.11 5.84
C LEU A 101 -12.42 -9.51 5.99
N ALA A 102 -12.08 -10.42 5.09
CA ALA A 102 -12.67 -11.76 5.01
C ALA A 102 -12.34 -12.64 6.23
N LEU A 103 -11.28 -12.30 6.97
CA LEU A 103 -10.80 -12.99 8.16
C LEU A 103 -10.37 -11.93 9.17
N GLY A 104 -10.53 -12.20 10.47
CA GLY A 104 -9.84 -11.40 11.49
C GLY A 104 -8.34 -11.73 11.50
N TYR A 105 -7.51 -10.77 11.91
CA TYR A 105 -6.06 -10.98 11.98
C TYR A 105 -5.68 -12.13 12.92
N GLU A 106 -6.29 -12.20 14.12
CA GLU A 106 -6.04 -13.31 15.05
C GLU A 106 -6.44 -14.67 14.46
N GLU A 107 -7.61 -14.77 13.80
CA GLU A 107 -8.03 -16.00 13.10
C GLU A 107 -7.01 -16.39 12.01
N PHE A 108 -6.43 -15.39 11.33
CA PHE A 108 -5.41 -15.62 10.32
C PHE A 108 -4.09 -16.11 10.93
N VAL A 109 -3.63 -15.51 12.02
CA VAL A 109 -2.40 -15.95 12.69
C VAL A 109 -2.57 -17.38 13.19
N ASP A 110 -3.63 -17.67 13.92
CA ASP A 110 -3.87 -19.00 14.50
C ASP A 110 -4.12 -20.07 13.43
N GLY A 111 -4.87 -19.74 12.37
CA GLY A 111 -5.28 -20.69 11.35
C GLY A 111 -4.29 -20.85 10.18
N VAL A 112 -3.51 -19.81 9.88
CA VAL A 112 -2.65 -19.77 8.69
C VAL A 112 -1.17 -19.72 9.05
N VAL A 113 -0.77 -18.77 9.91
CA VAL A 113 0.64 -18.51 10.22
C VAL A 113 1.20 -19.55 11.19
N ALA A 114 0.58 -19.72 12.36
CA ALA A 114 1.06 -20.61 13.41
C ALA A 114 1.29 -22.06 12.93
N PRO A 115 0.39 -22.68 12.12
CA PRO A 115 0.60 -24.04 11.63
C PRO A 115 1.73 -24.18 10.60
N ARG A 116 2.17 -23.07 9.99
CA ARG A 116 3.17 -23.04 8.90
C ARG A 116 4.48 -22.40 9.32
N ARG A 117 4.60 -21.98 10.58
CA ARG A 117 5.82 -21.36 11.11
C ARG A 117 7.00 -22.31 10.96
N GLY A 118 8.09 -21.82 10.38
CA GLY A 118 9.30 -22.62 10.11
C GLY A 118 9.25 -23.51 8.87
N THR A 119 8.15 -23.50 8.11
CA THR A 119 8.07 -24.20 6.81
C THR A 119 8.53 -23.30 5.66
N GLU A 120 8.86 -23.90 4.52
CA GLU A 120 9.21 -23.17 3.29
C GLU A 120 8.08 -22.27 2.78
N LEU A 121 6.82 -22.55 3.16
CA LEU A 121 5.66 -21.71 2.79
C LEU A 121 5.75 -20.29 3.34
N LEU A 122 6.44 -20.10 4.47
CA LEU A 122 6.65 -18.80 5.12
C LEU A 122 8.13 -18.38 5.08
N GLU A 123 8.91 -18.93 4.15
CA GLU A 123 10.30 -18.52 3.96
C GLU A 123 10.35 -16.99 3.75
N GLY A 124 11.29 -16.30 4.40
CA GLY A 124 11.41 -14.84 4.32
C GLY A 124 10.48 -14.05 5.26
N MET A 125 9.57 -14.72 5.97
CA MET A 125 8.76 -14.06 7.00
C MET A 125 9.60 -13.66 8.22
N VAL A 126 9.34 -12.48 8.79
CA VAL A 126 9.99 -11.96 10.01
C VAL A 126 8.94 -11.60 11.05
N GLU A 127 9.08 -12.13 12.26
CA GLU A 127 8.18 -11.89 13.39
C GLU A 127 8.86 -11.13 14.54
N ALA A 128 10.19 -11.09 14.53
CA ALA A 128 11.00 -10.34 15.48
C ALA A 128 12.05 -9.55 14.71
N ALA A 129 12.35 -8.35 15.19
CA ALA A 129 13.45 -7.57 14.66
C ALA A 129 14.74 -8.38 14.78
N PRO A 130 15.60 -8.39 13.74
CA PRO A 130 16.96 -8.87 13.92
C PRO A 130 17.61 -8.07 15.06
N SER A 131 18.50 -8.71 15.83
CA SER A 131 19.26 -8.00 16.86
C SER A 131 19.85 -6.70 16.28
N PRO A 132 19.90 -5.60 17.06
CA PRO A 132 20.36 -4.29 16.59
C PRO A 132 21.85 -4.34 16.28
N GLU A 133 22.19 -4.96 15.15
CA GLU A 133 23.51 -4.89 14.57
C GLU A 133 23.54 -3.58 13.78
N ALA A 134 24.46 -2.70 14.14
CA ALA A 134 24.66 -1.45 13.42
C ALA A 134 24.94 -1.81 11.96
N ALA A 135 24.07 -1.41 11.03
CA ALA A 135 24.36 -1.66 9.62
C ALA A 135 25.70 -0.99 9.29
N PRO A 136 26.62 -1.68 8.62
CA PRO A 136 27.89 -1.09 8.24
C PRO A 136 27.64 0.17 7.40
N GLY A 137 28.08 1.33 7.91
CA GLY A 137 27.87 2.63 7.27
C GLY A 137 26.56 3.35 7.63
N ALA A 138 25.81 2.89 8.65
CA ALA A 138 24.63 3.60 9.13
C ALA A 138 24.97 5.05 9.52
N SER A 139 24.30 6.01 8.88
CA SER A 139 24.49 7.42 9.22
C SER A 139 23.98 7.70 10.63
N SER A 140 24.84 8.26 11.47
CA SER A 140 24.43 8.75 12.80
C SER A 140 23.48 9.95 12.71
N GLU A 141 23.33 10.57 11.54
CA GLU A 141 22.57 11.81 11.37
C GLU A 141 21.08 11.56 11.10
N ALA A 142 20.75 10.40 10.51
CA ALA A 142 19.38 10.03 10.16
C ALA A 142 18.90 8.82 10.97
N LEU A 143 17.61 8.81 11.31
CA LEU A 143 16.91 7.73 11.99
C LEU A 143 15.55 7.51 11.32
N VAL A 144 15.16 6.25 11.11
CA VAL A 144 13.78 5.90 10.74
C VAL A 144 13.06 5.50 12.02
N VAL A 145 11.94 6.14 12.32
CA VAL A 145 11.10 5.77 13.47
C VAL A 145 9.74 5.33 12.96
N CYS A 146 9.34 4.12 13.34
CA CYS A 146 8.04 3.55 13.03
C CYS A 146 7.08 3.69 14.21
N ASP A 147 5.80 3.98 13.96
CA ASP A 147 4.76 3.97 15.00
C ASP A 147 4.53 2.57 15.60
N ARG A 148 4.75 1.52 14.78
CA ARG A 148 4.56 0.11 15.14
C ARG A 148 5.87 -0.69 15.13
N PRO A 149 6.08 -1.58 16.11
CA PRO A 149 7.26 -2.46 16.15
C PRO A 149 7.28 -3.48 15.00
N GLU A 150 6.12 -3.90 14.49
CA GLU A 150 6.02 -4.82 13.36
C GLU A 150 6.56 -4.17 12.08
N THR A 151 6.22 -2.90 11.85
CA THR A 151 6.73 -2.11 10.71
C THR A 151 8.24 -1.88 10.84
N ALA A 152 8.72 -1.54 12.04
CA ALA A 152 10.15 -1.40 12.31
C ALA A 152 10.91 -2.72 12.05
N THR A 153 10.35 -3.85 12.46
CA THR A 153 10.90 -5.20 12.23
C THR A 153 11.07 -5.50 10.75
N VAL A 154 10.04 -5.24 9.93
CA VAL A 154 10.09 -5.46 8.48
C VAL A 154 11.13 -4.54 7.83
N LEU A 155 11.16 -3.26 8.18
CA LEU A 155 12.15 -2.32 7.64
C LEU A 155 13.57 -2.71 8.05
N ALA A 156 13.79 -3.05 9.33
CA ALA A 156 15.09 -3.48 9.85
C ALA A 156 15.61 -4.73 9.13
N ALA A 157 14.75 -5.73 8.92
CA ALA A 157 15.08 -6.96 8.20
C ALA A 157 15.42 -6.74 6.71
N ASN A 158 14.96 -5.62 6.14
CA ASN A 158 15.21 -5.27 4.74
C ASN A 158 16.29 -4.22 4.53
N ARG A 159 16.95 -3.72 5.58
CA ARG A 159 17.96 -2.66 5.46
C ARG A 159 19.06 -2.99 4.46
N ALA A 160 19.66 -4.18 4.58
CA ALA A 160 20.73 -4.61 3.69
C ALA A 160 20.26 -4.80 2.24
N ALA A 161 19.13 -5.50 2.05
CA ALA A 161 18.56 -5.74 0.73
C ALA A 161 18.11 -4.45 0.02
N GLY A 162 17.64 -3.47 0.79
CA GLY A 162 17.21 -2.15 0.32
C GLY A 162 18.30 -1.09 0.24
N GLY A 163 19.55 -1.42 0.60
CA GLY A 163 20.64 -0.44 0.66
C GLY A 163 20.41 0.70 1.68
N LEU A 164 19.62 0.45 2.72
CA LEU A 164 19.24 1.44 3.72
C LEU A 164 20.34 1.57 4.79
N ALA A 165 21.28 2.49 4.58
CA ALA A 165 22.32 2.86 5.55
C ALA A 165 21.80 3.80 6.65
N VAL A 166 20.68 3.43 7.29
CA VAL A 166 20.01 4.21 8.34
C VAL A 166 19.58 3.29 9.47
N GLU A 167 19.61 3.77 10.71
CA GLU A 167 19.02 3.08 11.85
C GLU A 167 17.48 3.06 11.75
N VAL A 168 16.86 1.97 12.18
CA VAL A 168 15.40 1.80 12.20
C VAL A 168 15.01 1.39 13.61
N ALA A 169 14.05 2.10 14.21
CA ALA A 169 13.53 1.79 15.53
C ALA A 169 12.00 1.93 15.57
N ALA A 170 11.35 1.19 16.47
CA ALA A 170 9.99 1.53 16.88
C ALA A 170 10.00 2.80 17.74
N GLU A 171 8.89 3.56 17.76
CA GLU A 171 8.76 4.77 18.57
C GLU A 171 9.11 4.52 20.04
N GLU A 172 8.66 3.40 20.58
CA GLU A 172 8.85 3.00 21.98
C GLU A 172 10.33 2.70 22.31
N GLU A 173 11.12 2.34 21.30
CA GLU A 173 12.54 2.00 21.41
C GLU A 173 13.46 3.18 21.05
N ALA A 174 12.96 4.13 20.25
CA ALA A 174 13.74 5.26 19.76
C ALA A 174 14.26 6.14 20.91
N GLY A 175 13.47 6.34 21.97
CA GLY A 175 13.91 7.03 23.20
C GLY A 175 14.68 8.33 22.94
N GLY A 176 15.81 8.51 23.64
CA GLY A 176 16.68 9.68 23.49
C GLY A 176 17.46 9.76 22.17
N SER A 177 17.43 8.71 21.34
CA SER A 177 18.14 8.70 20.06
C SER A 177 17.54 9.65 19.03
N VAL A 178 16.33 10.15 19.26
CA VAL A 178 15.62 11.10 18.38
C VAL A 178 16.24 12.51 18.42
N ALA A 179 16.76 12.92 19.58
CA ALA A 179 17.16 14.30 19.81
C ALA A 179 18.31 14.74 18.88
N GLY A 180 18.14 15.86 18.20
CA GLY A 180 19.16 16.46 17.33
C GLY A 180 19.35 15.76 15.98
N ARG A 181 18.60 14.70 15.67
CA ARG A 181 18.71 13.96 14.39
C ARG A 181 17.62 14.34 13.39
N ARG A 182 17.88 14.04 12.12
CA ARG A 182 16.84 13.99 11.09
C ARG A 182 16.09 12.68 11.21
N VAL A 183 14.77 12.74 11.36
CA VAL A 183 13.94 11.57 11.56
C VAL A 183 12.96 11.38 10.41
N LEU A 184 12.95 10.18 9.84
CA LEU A 184 11.98 9.73 8.86
C LEU A 184 10.88 9.00 9.62
N ALA A 185 9.72 9.64 9.76
CA ALA A 185 8.57 9.10 10.47
C ALA A 185 7.78 8.19 9.52
N VAL A 186 7.66 6.91 9.89
CA VAL A 186 6.92 5.90 9.13
C VAL A 186 5.74 5.48 10.00
N HIS A 187 4.51 5.67 9.52
CA HIS A 187 3.34 5.38 10.34
C HIS A 187 2.11 4.95 9.56
N ASP A 188 1.20 4.28 10.26
CA ASP A 188 -0.11 3.92 9.77
C ASP A 188 -1.03 5.13 9.61
N ALA A 189 -2.05 5.00 8.77
CA ALA A 189 -3.11 5.98 8.67
C ALA A 189 -4.13 5.76 9.81
N ASP A 190 -3.71 6.02 11.04
CA ASP A 190 -4.56 6.06 12.23
C ASP A 190 -4.22 7.30 13.09
N PRO A 191 -5.05 7.67 14.09
CA PRO A 191 -4.80 8.87 14.89
C PRO A 191 -3.44 8.86 15.63
N ARG A 192 -2.97 7.70 16.11
CA ARG A 192 -1.70 7.58 16.82
C ARG A 192 -0.55 7.71 15.82
N GLY A 193 -0.64 7.03 14.68
CA GLY A 193 0.33 7.07 13.60
C GLY A 193 0.49 8.48 13.03
N CYS A 194 -0.61 9.13 12.64
CA CYS A 194 -0.58 10.49 12.08
C CYS A 194 -0.03 11.54 13.06
N ALA A 195 -0.06 11.27 14.37
CA ALA A 195 0.51 12.15 15.39
C ALA A 195 2.00 11.88 15.66
N LEU A 196 2.58 10.80 15.13
CA LEU A 196 3.99 10.46 15.30
C LEU A 196 4.93 11.62 14.92
N PRO A 197 4.75 12.35 13.79
CA PRO A 197 5.64 13.45 13.45
C PRO A 197 5.62 14.60 14.46
N LEU A 198 4.50 14.82 15.17
CA LEU A 198 4.43 15.84 16.23
C LEU A 198 5.17 15.37 17.49
N ARG A 199 5.01 14.11 17.88
CA ARG A 199 5.70 13.52 19.04
C ARG A 199 7.21 13.48 18.84
N LEU A 200 7.68 13.16 17.64
CA LEU A 200 9.11 13.17 17.30
C LEU A 200 9.72 14.59 17.36
N ARG A 201 9.00 15.60 16.87
CA ARG A 201 9.41 17.00 17.02
C ARG A 201 9.46 17.41 18.49
N ALA A 202 8.45 17.03 19.28
CA ALA A 202 8.42 17.31 20.71
C ALA A 202 9.56 16.60 21.48
N ALA A 203 10.00 15.43 21.00
CA ALA A 203 11.15 14.69 21.52
C ALA A 203 12.51 15.30 21.10
N GLY A 204 12.53 16.40 20.34
CA GLY A 204 13.74 17.14 20.00
C GLY A 204 14.40 16.74 18.69
N ALA A 205 13.70 16.05 17.78
CA ALA A 205 14.19 15.82 16.42
C ALA A 205 14.56 17.16 15.74
N ALA A 206 15.72 17.23 15.11
CA ALA A 206 16.17 18.42 14.38
C ALA A 206 15.34 18.66 13.12
N GLU A 207 14.96 17.58 12.44
CA GLU A 207 14.08 17.58 11.28
C GLU A 207 13.19 16.34 11.34
N VAL A 208 11.92 16.46 10.94
CA VAL A 208 11.02 15.31 10.81
C VAL A 208 10.42 15.30 9.41
N VAL A 209 10.78 14.27 8.65
CA VAL A 209 10.23 13.94 7.33
C VAL A 209 9.13 12.92 7.53
N ASP A 210 7.92 13.29 7.14
CA ASP A 210 6.77 12.40 7.24
C ASP A 210 6.65 11.51 5.99
N LEU A 211 6.91 10.22 6.16
CA LEU A 211 6.75 9.17 5.15
C LEU A 211 5.54 8.26 5.43
N GLY A 212 4.75 8.56 6.46
CA GLY A 212 3.63 7.73 6.85
C GLY A 212 2.48 7.75 5.84
N LEU A 213 1.62 6.74 5.97
CA LEU A 213 0.37 6.71 5.22
C LEU A 213 -0.60 7.72 5.83
N ARG A 214 -1.20 8.57 4.98
CA ARG A 214 -2.20 9.56 5.38
C ARG A 214 -3.55 9.25 4.73
N PRO A 215 -4.68 9.70 5.31
CA PRO A 215 -5.99 9.48 4.71
C PRO A 215 -6.13 10.02 3.29
N GLY A 216 -5.47 11.13 2.96
CA GLY A 216 -5.41 11.65 1.60
C GLY A 216 -4.75 10.70 0.59
N HIS A 217 -3.81 9.85 1.01
CA HIS A 217 -3.09 8.90 0.15
C HIS A 217 -3.91 7.63 -0.15
N ILE A 218 -4.99 7.39 0.59
CA ILE A 218 -5.84 6.20 0.44
C ILE A 218 -6.88 6.41 -0.66
N HIS A 219 -7.29 7.65 -0.90
CA HIS A 219 -8.28 7.98 -1.92
C HIS A 219 -7.83 7.52 -3.31
N GLY A 220 -8.70 6.74 -3.98
CA GLY A 220 -8.42 6.18 -5.30
C GLY A 220 -7.54 4.92 -5.31
N ARG A 221 -7.07 4.45 -4.15
CA ARG A 221 -6.40 3.15 -4.00
C ARG A 221 -7.39 2.08 -3.56
N ARG A 222 -7.18 0.85 -4.01
CA ARG A 222 -7.91 -0.33 -3.53
C ARG A 222 -7.18 -0.90 -2.33
N ILE A 223 -7.38 -0.25 -1.20
CA ILE A 223 -6.76 -0.58 0.08
C ILE A 223 -7.88 -0.98 1.05
N PRO A 224 -7.74 -2.09 1.80
CA PRO A 224 -8.66 -2.42 2.86
C PRO A 224 -8.59 -1.35 3.96
N ILE A 225 -9.75 -0.79 4.29
CA ILE A 225 -9.90 0.19 5.37
C ILE A 225 -10.53 -0.54 6.54
N ILE A 226 -9.91 -0.44 7.71
CA ILE A 226 -10.50 -0.94 8.93
C ILE A 226 -11.42 0.14 9.49
N GLU A 227 -12.70 -0.19 9.63
CA GLU A 227 -13.70 0.69 10.23
C GLU A 227 -13.89 0.30 11.70
N GLY A 228 -13.81 1.29 12.58
CA GLY A 228 -14.03 1.16 14.01
C GLY A 228 -15.13 2.09 14.49
N ALA A 229 -15.33 2.15 15.81
CA ALA A 229 -16.14 3.18 16.42
C ALA A 229 -15.47 4.56 16.22
N PRO A 230 -16.25 5.65 16.14
CA PRO A 230 -15.72 7.00 16.09
C PRO A 230 -14.70 7.25 17.22
N VAL A 231 -13.63 7.98 16.89
CA VAL A 231 -12.51 8.23 17.81
C VAL A 231 -12.28 9.73 17.96
N LEU A 232 -11.90 10.15 19.17
CA LEU A 232 -11.43 11.51 19.40
C LEU A 232 -10.05 11.69 18.76
N VAL A 233 -9.98 12.59 17.78
CA VAL A 233 -8.73 12.94 17.09
C VAL A 233 -8.02 14.05 17.86
N PRO A 234 -6.72 13.91 18.18
CA PRO A 234 -5.94 14.96 18.82
C PRO A 234 -6.01 16.29 18.06
N ALA A 235 -6.28 17.40 18.77
CA ALA A 235 -6.55 18.71 18.16
C ALA A 235 -5.33 19.28 17.40
N ASP A 236 -4.14 18.92 17.82
CA ASP A 236 -2.86 19.31 17.22
C ASP A 236 -2.62 18.68 15.83
N LEU A 237 -3.35 17.61 15.47
CA LEU A 237 -3.30 17.03 14.13
C LEU A 237 -3.80 17.97 13.03
N SER A 238 -4.59 18.99 13.39
CA SER A 238 -4.97 20.08 12.47
C SER A 238 -3.77 20.84 11.88
N ARG A 239 -2.58 20.70 12.47
CA ARG A 239 -1.33 21.26 11.94
C ARG A 239 -0.71 20.43 10.83
N LEU A 240 -1.08 19.15 10.70
CA LEU A 240 -0.50 18.21 9.74
C LEU A 240 -1.50 17.73 8.69
N LEU A 241 -2.78 17.63 9.07
CA LEU A 241 -3.83 17.01 8.28
C LEU A 241 -4.87 18.04 7.84
N SER A 242 -5.47 17.80 6.68
CA SER A 242 -6.64 18.55 6.22
C SER A 242 -7.89 18.20 7.03
N ALA A 243 -8.92 19.07 6.95
CA ALA A 243 -10.20 18.83 7.63
C ALA A 243 -10.86 17.51 7.20
N GLU A 244 -10.77 17.15 5.91
CA GLU A 244 -11.31 15.89 5.39
C GLU A 244 -10.61 14.67 5.99
N GLU A 245 -9.28 14.73 6.13
CA GLU A 245 -8.49 13.66 6.74
C GLU A 245 -8.79 13.52 8.24
N ILE A 246 -8.99 14.63 8.95
CA ILE A 246 -9.39 14.63 10.36
C ILE A 246 -10.76 13.99 10.54
N VAL A 247 -11.74 14.35 9.71
CA VAL A 247 -13.08 13.73 9.74
C VAL A 247 -12.98 12.24 9.43
N TRP A 248 -12.17 11.85 8.44
CA TRP A 248 -11.97 10.46 8.08
C TRP A 248 -11.43 9.62 9.25
N LEU A 249 -10.46 10.16 10.00
CA LEU A 249 -9.94 9.52 11.22
C LEU A 249 -10.96 9.52 12.36
N ALA A 250 -11.72 10.61 12.51
CA ALA A 250 -12.74 10.76 13.55
C ALA A 250 -13.90 9.77 13.36
N ASP A 251 -14.20 9.38 12.12
CA ASP A 251 -15.15 8.31 11.79
C ASP A 251 -14.68 6.91 12.23
N GLY A 252 -13.49 6.79 12.83
CA GLY A 252 -12.92 5.53 13.29
C GLY A 252 -12.28 4.71 12.17
N ARG A 253 -12.06 5.29 11.00
CA ARG A 253 -11.38 4.63 9.88
C ARG A 253 -9.87 4.63 10.10
N ARG A 254 -9.22 3.53 9.72
CA ARG A 254 -7.77 3.39 9.76
C ARG A 254 -7.25 2.46 8.66
N VAL A 255 -5.97 2.62 8.31
CA VAL A 255 -5.26 1.70 7.42
C VAL A 255 -3.85 1.46 7.96
N GLU A 256 -3.46 0.20 8.04
CA GLU A 256 -2.10 -0.20 8.39
C GLU A 256 -1.17 -0.12 7.17
N LEU A 257 0.07 0.33 7.38
CA LEU A 257 1.13 0.34 6.37
C LEU A 257 1.41 -1.06 5.80
N ALA A 258 1.14 -2.10 6.58
CA ALA A 258 1.34 -3.48 6.17
C ALA A 258 0.52 -3.89 4.94
N VAL A 259 -0.51 -3.12 4.56
CA VAL A 259 -1.19 -3.29 3.27
C VAL A 259 -0.23 -3.11 2.09
N LEU A 260 0.80 -2.28 2.24
CA LEU A 260 1.80 -2.04 1.21
C LEU A 260 2.79 -3.22 1.16
N PRO A 261 3.22 -3.65 -0.04
CA PRO A 261 4.34 -4.58 -0.17
C PRO A 261 5.61 -4.00 0.46
N PRO A 262 6.48 -4.83 1.09
CA PRO A 262 7.74 -4.36 1.68
C PRO A 262 8.59 -3.52 0.73
N ARG A 263 8.57 -3.83 -0.57
CA ARG A 263 9.28 -3.06 -1.60
C ARG A 263 8.86 -1.59 -1.63
N GLU A 264 7.55 -1.30 -1.62
CA GLU A 264 7.07 0.10 -1.64
C GLU A 264 7.57 0.87 -0.42
N LEU A 265 7.63 0.22 0.74
CA LEU A 265 8.10 0.83 1.98
C LEU A 265 9.61 1.09 1.96
N VAL A 266 10.39 0.10 1.51
CA VAL A 266 11.86 0.21 1.38
C VAL A 266 12.23 1.28 0.36
N ASP A 267 11.58 1.31 -0.80
CA ASP A 267 11.84 2.29 -1.86
C ASP A 267 11.52 3.72 -1.40
N ALA A 268 10.44 3.91 -0.64
CA ALA A 268 10.07 5.22 -0.09
C ALA A 268 11.12 5.74 0.91
N VAL A 269 11.62 4.86 1.80
CA VAL A 269 12.69 5.22 2.73
C VAL A 269 14.00 5.50 1.99
N ALA A 270 14.37 4.67 1.01
CA ALA A 270 15.57 4.85 0.21
C ALA A 270 15.56 6.20 -0.53
N ALA A 271 14.43 6.56 -1.15
CA ALA A 271 14.26 7.83 -1.84
C ALA A 271 14.44 9.03 -0.90
N ALA A 272 13.81 8.99 0.29
CA ALA A 272 13.89 10.06 1.27
C ALA A 272 15.28 10.21 1.92
N LEU A 273 16.08 9.13 1.95
CA LEU A 273 17.49 9.18 2.33
C LEU A 273 18.35 9.79 1.22
N ALA A 274 18.09 9.45 -0.03
CA ALA A 274 18.82 10.01 -1.18
C ALA A 274 18.58 11.52 -1.33
N GLU A 275 17.36 12.00 -1.07
CA GLU A 275 17.02 13.43 -1.07
C GLU A 275 17.69 14.22 0.07
N GLY A 276 18.02 13.55 1.18
CA GLY A 276 18.67 14.13 2.35
C GLY A 276 20.20 14.03 2.37
N ALA A 277 20.82 13.37 1.38
CA ALA A 277 22.27 13.36 1.26
C ALA A 277 22.77 14.79 0.96
N PRO A 278 23.90 15.25 1.53
CA PRO A 278 24.47 16.54 1.18
C PRO A 278 24.66 16.58 -0.33
N VAL A 279 23.98 17.51 -0.98
CA VAL A 279 23.99 17.70 -2.43
C VAL A 279 25.44 17.82 -2.88
N ARG A 280 25.97 16.78 -3.52
CA ARG A 280 27.15 16.95 -4.37
C ARG A 280 26.64 17.74 -5.58
N GLU A 281 26.93 19.04 -5.61
CA GLU A 281 26.44 19.98 -6.63
C GLU A 281 26.58 19.36 -8.03
N VAL A 282 25.42 19.06 -8.64
CA VAL A 282 25.29 18.89 -10.08
C VAL A 282 24.32 19.99 -10.53
N PRO A 283 24.72 20.87 -11.46
CA PRO A 283 23.89 22.01 -11.83
C PRO A 283 22.58 21.57 -12.48
N GLY A 284 21.46 21.90 -11.82
CA GLY A 284 20.15 22.06 -12.44
C GLY A 284 19.29 20.81 -12.59
N VAL A 285 18.57 20.40 -11.53
CA VAL A 285 17.25 19.72 -11.64
C VAL A 285 16.41 20.02 -10.39
N GLU A 286 15.17 20.47 -10.58
CA GLU A 286 14.15 20.71 -9.54
C GLU A 286 13.65 19.41 -8.87
N GLY A 287 13.37 19.48 -7.57
CA GLY A 287 12.99 18.37 -6.70
C GLY A 287 11.62 17.73 -6.99
N VAL A 288 11.51 16.44 -6.66
CA VAL A 288 10.36 15.58 -6.98
C VAL A 288 9.48 15.34 -5.74
N ARG A 289 8.16 15.37 -5.94
CA ARG A 289 7.12 14.96 -4.97
C ARG A 289 6.84 13.46 -5.08
N LEU A 290 6.44 12.84 -3.96
CA LEU A 290 6.01 11.43 -3.79
C LEU A 290 4.88 10.92 -4.74
N SER A 291 4.45 11.68 -5.74
CA SER A 291 3.46 11.27 -6.74
C SER A 291 4.04 10.63 -8.00
N ARG A 292 5.35 10.34 -8.06
CA ARG A 292 5.99 9.69 -9.22
C ARG A 292 6.65 8.36 -8.88
N VAL A 293 5.85 7.38 -8.49
CA VAL A 293 6.15 5.97 -8.80
C VAL A 293 5.19 5.56 -9.91
N ASN A 294 5.77 5.28 -11.08
CA ASN A 294 5.13 5.24 -12.39
C ASN A 294 3.91 4.28 -12.48
N PRO A 295 2.84 4.63 -13.23
CA PRO A 295 1.97 3.62 -13.81
C PRO A 295 2.74 2.86 -14.90
N VAL A 296 2.58 1.54 -14.89
CA VAL A 296 3.10 0.58 -15.85
C VAL A 296 3.04 1.11 -17.29
N ALA A 297 4.20 1.11 -17.96
CA ALA A 297 4.33 1.31 -19.40
C ALA A 297 3.55 0.22 -20.15
N GLY A 298 2.50 0.63 -20.87
CA GLY A 298 1.90 -0.19 -21.92
C GLY A 298 2.65 0.06 -23.23
N GLY A 299 3.45 -0.91 -23.65
CA GLY A 299 4.01 -0.98 -25.01
C GLY A 299 2.98 -1.59 -25.95
N THR A 300 2.62 -0.78 -26.96
CA THR A 300 2.07 -1.06 -28.31
C THR A 300 1.58 -2.48 -28.62
#